data_AF-A0A6P1CM13-F1
#
_entry.id   AF-A0A6P1CM13-F1
#
_cell.length_a   1.000
_cell.length_b   1.000
_cell.length_c   1.000
_cell.angle_alpha   90.00
_cell.angle_beta   90.00
_cell.angle_gamma   90.00
#
_symmetry.space_group_name_H-M   'P 1'
#
loop_
_entity.id
_entity.type
_entity.pdbx_description
1 polymer ?
#
loop_
_entity_poly.entity_id
_entity_poly.type
_entity_poly.pdbx_seq_one_letter_code
_entity_poly.pdbx_strand_id
1 'polypeptide(L)'
;MRRLLVLALLAVVAAAGITALSSSMKFETDRGPGGSRTIIHFAAESRHSAAPAALRLWRECASIANHVRLVSGPIDDGTHWTVVLEPALGPHTERRLTGCLDDLTVDGIRGRHLSTVRQTDLPGHVSDPLTGGGVPSIPVRDG
;
A
#
# COMPACT_ATOMS: atom_id res chain seq x y z
N MET A 1 -27.38 20.15 46.03
CA MET A 1 -27.17 20.87 44.75
C MET A 1 -25.69 21.13 44.45
N ARG A 2 -24.90 21.75 45.36
CA ARG A 2 -23.46 22.03 45.12
C ARG A 2 -22.60 20.79 44.81
N ARG A 3 -22.84 19.67 45.50
CA ARG A 3 -22.13 18.39 45.24
C ARG A 3 -22.45 17.78 43.87
N LEU A 4 -23.68 17.96 43.37
CA LEU A 4 -24.09 17.51 42.03
C LEU A 4 -23.41 18.34 40.94
N LEU A 5 -23.28 19.66 41.14
CA LEU A 5 -22.53 20.54 40.25
C LEU A 5 -21.05 20.16 40.15
N VAL A 6 -20.40 19.86 41.27
CA VAL A 6 -18.98 19.44 41.26
C VAL A 6 -18.79 18.10 40.54
N LEU A 7 -19.69 17.13 40.77
CA LEU A 7 -19.65 15.84 40.07
C LEU A 7 -19.87 15.98 38.56
N ALA A 8 -20.83 16.82 38.14
CA ALA A 8 -21.07 17.09 36.74
C ALA A 8 -19.84 17.74 36.07
N LEU A 9 -19.19 18.69 36.76
CA LEU A 9 -17.99 19.34 36.23
C LEU A 9 -16.83 18.35 36.09
N LEU A 10 -16.61 17.48 37.08
CA LEU A 10 -15.61 16.43 37.05
C LEU A 10 -15.85 15.44 35.91
N ALA A 11 -17.12 15.05 35.69
CA ALA A 11 -17.50 14.15 34.60
C ALA A 11 -17.21 14.77 33.23
N VAL A 12 -17.48 16.07 33.05
CA VAL A 12 -17.17 16.79 31.79
C VAL A 12 -15.66 16.87 31.56
N VAL A 13 -14.87 17.19 32.59
CA VAL A 13 -13.40 17.25 32.48
C VAL A 13 -12.82 15.87 32.15
N ALA A 14 -13.31 14.81 32.80
CA ALA A 14 -12.88 13.44 32.52
C ALA A 14 -13.25 13.02 31.09
N ALA A 15 -14.48 13.30 30.64
CA ALA A 15 -14.91 13.02 29.26
C ALA A 15 -14.06 13.76 28.23
N ALA A 16 -13.79 15.05 28.45
CA ALA A 16 -12.93 15.86 27.58
C ALA A 16 -11.50 15.29 27.51
N GLY A 17 -10.93 14.91 28.66
CA GLY A 17 -9.62 14.27 28.73
C GLY A 17 -9.55 12.95 27.95
N ILE A 18 -10.58 12.11 28.06
CA ILE A 18 -10.66 10.84 27.32
C ILE A 18 -10.79 11.07 25.81
N THR A 19 -11.62 12.03 25.38
CA THR A 19 -11.76 12.35 23.95
C THR A 19 -10.48 12.91 23.34
N ALA A 20 -9.74 13.75 24.09
CA ALA A 20 -8.46 14.27 23.65
C ALA A 20 -7.44 13.13 23.49
N LEU A 21 -7.35 12.21 24.46
CA LEU A 21 -6.45 11.06 24.40
C LEU A 21 -6.81 10.09 23.26
N SER A 22 -8.11 9.86 23.05
CA SER A 22 -8.62 9.04 21.94
C SER A 22 -8.27 9.62 20.56
N SER A 23 -8.26 10.95 20.43
CA SER A 23 -7.89 11.60 19.16
C SER A 23 -6.41 11.38 18.80
N SER A 24 -5.54 11.24 19.80
CA SER A 24 -4.12 10.92 19.63
C SER A 24 -3.83 9.43 19.47
N MET A 25 -4.76 8.55 19.87
CA MET A 25 -4.68 7.10 19.72
C MET A 25 -5.35 6.57 18.44
N LYS A 26 -5.71 7.46 17.49
CA LYS A 26 -6.03 7.00 16.14
C LYS A 26 -4.76 6.44 15.53
N PHE A 27 -4.58 5.12 15.66
CA PHE A 27 -3.89 4.29 14.69
C PHE A 27 -4.66 4.46 13.38
N GLU A 28 -4.48 5.60 12.72
CA GLU A 28 -4.88 5.81 11.35
C GLU A 28 -4.16 4.72 10.59
N THR A 29 -4.88 3.64 10.31
CA THR A 29 -4.28 2.50 9.66
C THR A 29 -3.82 3.02 8.31
N ASP A 30 -2.52 2.90 8.03
CA ASP A 30 -1.86 3.54 6.90
C ASP A 30 -2.40 2.97 5.58
N ARG A 31 -3.54 3.52 5.18
CA ARG A 31 -4.44 3.13 4.10
C ARG A 31 -4.76 4.38 3.31
N GLY A 32 -4.75 4.25 1.99
CA GLY A 32 -5.24 5.26 1.08
C GLY A 32 -6.76 5.45 1.14
N PRO A 33 -7.29 6.40 0.36
CA PRO A 33 -8.73 6.69 0.28
C PRO A 33 -9.55 5.45 -0.13
N GLY A 34 -10.83 5.38 0.28
CA GLY A 34 -11.74 4.36 -0.24
C GLY A 34 -11.86 4.42 -1.76
N GLY A 35 -11.93 3.27 -2.44
CA GLY A 35 -11.92 3.18 -3.91
C GLY A 35 -10.54 3.33 -4.56
N SER A 36 -9.47 3.46 -3.76
CA SER A 36 -8.10 3.37 -4.28
C SER A 36 -7.58 1.94 -4.23
N ARG A 37 -6.63 1.62 -5.12
CA ARG A 37 -5.97 0.32 -5.21
C ARG A 37 -4.46 0.49 -5.35
N THR A 38 -3.72 -0.48 -4.83
CA THR A 38 -2.27 -0.61 -5.04
C THR A 38 -2.01 -1.89 -5.82
N ILE A 39 -1.29 -1.77 -6.93
CA ILE A 39 -0.85 -2.87 -7.77
C ILE A 39 0.66 -3.02 -7.56
N ILE A 40 1.12 -4.21 -7.21
CA ILE A 40 2.52 -4.51 -6.93
C ILE A 40 2.98 -5.59 -7.88
N HIS A 41 4.10 -5.30 -8.53
CA HIS A 41 4.80 -6.20 -9.43
C HIS A 41 6.11 -6.65 -8.77
N PHE A 42 6.33 -7.96 -8.68
CA PHE A 42 7.52 -8.53 -8.06
C PHE A 42 8.00 -9.78 -8.81
N ALA A 43 9.27 -10.12 -8.64
CA ALA A 43 9.87 -11.36 -9.11
C ALA A 43 10.22 -12.26 -7.91
N ALA A 44 10.16 -13.57 -8.13
CA ALA A 44 10.64 -14.56 -7.19
C ALA A 44 11.48 -15.59 -7.94
N GLU A 45 12.78 -15.60 -7.66
CA GLU A 45 13.74 -16.51 -8.27
C GLU A 45 13.96 -17.69 -7.32
N SER A 46 13.90 -18.93 -7.84
CA SER A 46 14.28 -20.14 -7.10
C SER A 46 14.95 -21.15 -8.02
N ARG A 47 15.73 -22.06 -7.44
CA ARG A 47 16.43 -23.11 -8.20
C ARG A 47 15.49 -24.19 -8.76
N HIS A 48 14.27 -24.30 -8.24
CA HIS A 48 13.38 -25.44 -8.51
C HIS A 48 12.17 -25.00 -9.33
N SER A 49 11.38 -24.06 -8.80
CA SER A 49 10.21 -23.52 -9.50
C SER A 49 9.84 -22.12 -8.98
N ALA A 50 9.48 -21.22 -9.91
CA ALA A 50 9.18 -19.83 -9.60
C ALA A 50 7.79 -19.65 -8.96
N ALA A 51 6.79 -20.43 -9.38
CA ALA A 51 5.42 -20.30 -8.88
C ALA A 51 5.25 -20.55 -7.37
N PRO A 52 5.67 -21.70 -6.80
CA PRO A 52 5.58 -21.91 -5.36
C PRO A 52 6.51 -20.97 -4.59
N ALA A 53 7.61 -20.53 -5.21
CA ALA A 53 8.50 -19.54 -4.62
C ALA A 53 7.83 -18.17 -4.46
N ALA A 54 7.15 -17.68 -5.51
CA ALA A 54 6.41 -16.42 -5.47
C ALA A 54 5.26 -16.46 -4.46
N LEU A 55 4.50 -17.57 -4.43
CA LEU A 55 3.43 -17.77 -3.46
C LEU A 55 3.97 -17.83 -2.02
N ARG A 56 5.15 -18.42 -1.81
CA ARG A 56 5.77 -18.47 -0.49
C ARG A 56 6.27 -17.10 -0.07
N LEU A 57 7.02 -16.41 -0.93
CA LEU A 57 7.51 -15.05 -0.70
C LEU A 57 6.36 -14.11 -0.33
N TRP A 58 5.27 -14.13 -1.13
CA TRP A 58 4.09 -13.33 -0.86
C TRP A 58 3.47 -13.65 0.50
N ARG A 59 3.32 -14.93 0.87
CA ARG A 59 2.69 -15.34 2.13
C ARG A 59 3.44 -14.80 3.36
N GLU A 60 4.77 -14.78 3.32
CA GLU A 60 5.58 -14.25 4.42
C GLU A 60 5.40 -12.72 4.53
N CYS A 61 5.40 -12.01 3.40
CA CYS A 61 5.29 -10.55 3.36
C CYS A 61 3.85 -10.02 3.52
N ALA A 62 2.83 -10.82 3.20
CA ALA A 62 1.41 -10.40 3.19
C ALA A 62 0.94 -9.89 4.57
N SER A 63 1.56 -10.35 5.65
CA SER A 63 1.24 -9.92 7.02
C SER A 63 1.42 -8.41 7.24
N ILE A 64 2.30 -7.77 6.47
CA ILE A 64 2.55 -6.32 6.51
C ILE A 64 1.35 -5.52 6.01
N ALA A 65 0.58 -6.11 5.08
CA ALA A 65 -0.59 -5.51 4.45
C ALA A 65 -1.92 -6.08 5.00
N ASN A 66 -1.91 -6.71 6.18
CA ASN A 66 -3.10 -7.34 6.79
C ASN A 66 -4.30 -6.40 6.96
N HIS A 67 -4.06 -5.09 6.97
CA HIS A 67 -5.10 -4.10 7.12
C HIS A 67 -5.79 -3.71 5.82
N VAL A 68 -5.30 -4.14 4.66
CA VAL A 68 -5.97 -3.99 3.36
C VAL A 68 -6.42 -5.35 2.83
N ARG A 69 -7.40 -5.35 1.94
CA ARG A 69 -7.92 -6.55 1.29
C ARG A 69 -7.09 -6.89 0.06
N LEU A 70 -6.70 -8.15 -0.06
CA LEU A 70 -6.18 -8.72 -1.30
C LEU A 70 -7.34 -8.94 -2.29
N VAL A 71 -7.31 -8.24 -3.42
CA VAL A 71 -8.34 -8.31 -4.46
C VAL A 71 -7.98 -9.38 -5.48
N SER A 72 -6.71 -9.45 -5.87
CA SER A 72 -6.20 -10.45 -6.80
C SER A 72 -4.70 -10.68 -6.58
N GLY A 73 -4.22 -11.84 -7.02
CA GLY A 73 -2.80 -12.21 -6.96
C GLY A 73 -2.42 -13.13 -5.80
N PRO A 74 -1.17 -13.65 -5.79
CA PRO A 74 -0.15 -13.48 -6.82
C PRO A 74 -0.52 -14.22 -8.12
N ILE A 75 -0.57 -13.50 -9.23
CA ILE A 75 -0.84 -14.06 -10.56
C ILE A 75 0.40 -13.81 -11.42
N ASP A 76 0.84 -14.82 -12.13
CA ASP A 76 1.93 -14.74 -13.11
C ASP A 76 1.41 -14.15 -14.43
N ASP A 77 1.98 -13.05 -14.88
CA ASP A 77 1.71 -12.45 -16.19
C ASP A 77 2.71 -12.88 -17.28
N GLY A 78 3.57 -13.85 -16.96
CA GLY A 78 4.62 -14.38 -17.84
C GLY A 78 5.95 -13.65 -17.73
N THR A 79 5.97 -12.47 -17.08
CA THR A 79 7.21 -11.71 -16.85
C THR A 79 7.43 -11.46 -15.36
N HIS A 80 6.36 -11.24 -14.61
CA HIS A 80 6.40 -10.95 -13.18
C HIS A 80 5.12 -11.42 -12.49
N TRP A 81 5.16 -11.36 -11.16
CA TRP A 81 4.02 -11.66 -10.31
C TRP A 81 3.32 -10.37 -9.94
N THR A 82 2.00 -10.36 -10.15
CA THR A 82 1.16 -9.19 -9.90
C THR A 82 0.19 -9.46 -8.75
N VAL A 83 0.09 -8.48 -7.85
CA VAL A 83 -0.84 -8.47 -6.71
C VAL A 83 -1.59 -7.14 -6.65
N VAL A 84 -2.89 -7.19 -6.39
CA VAL A 84 -3.76 -6.02 -6.26
C VAL A 84 -4.39 -5.96 -4.86
N LEU A 85 -4.24 -4.81 -4.21
CA LEU A 85 -4.69 -4.55 -2.84
C LEU A 85 -5.67 -3.37 -2.81
N GLU A 86 -6.71 -3.46 -1.97
CA GLU A 86 -7.70 -2.40 -1.73
C GLU A 86 -8.03 -2.24 -0.23
N PRO A 87 -8.08 -1.02 0.32
CA PRO A 87 -7.72 0.25 -0.32
C PRO A 87 -6.22 0.31 -0.65
N ALA A 88 -5.77 1.37 -1.33
CA ALA A 88 -4.34 1.55 -1.59
C ALA A 88 -3.53 1.51 -0.29
N LEU A 89 -2.31 1.01 -0.36
CA LEU A 89 -1.38 1.05 0.75
C LEU A 89 -0.98 2.50 1.05
N GLY A 90 -0.88 2.83 2.32
CA GLY A 90 -0.23 4.06 2.73
C GLY A 90 1.31 3.96 2.58
N PRO A 91 2.02 5.10 2.55
CA PRO A 91 3.44 5.15 2.17
C PRO A 91 4.36 4.33 3.07
N HIS A 92 4.03 4.21 4.35
CA HIS A 92 4.86 3.49 5.31
C HIS A 92 4.67 1.97 5.14
N THR A 93 3.43 1.52 4.98
CA THR A 93 3.11 0.11 4.72
C THR A 93 3.69 -0.33 3.39
N GLU A 94 3.53 0.49 2.35
CA GLU A 94 4.10 0.23 1.02
C GLU A 94 5.61 -0.01 1.13
N ARG A 95 6.35 0.91 1.78
CA ARG A 95 7.81 0.78 1.96
C ARG A 95 8.21 -0.48 2.71
N ARG A 96 7.47 -0.86 3.75
CA ARG A 96 7.75 -2.10 4.51
C ARG A 96 7.48 -3.34 3.67
N LEU A 97 6.41 -3.33 2.88
CA LEU A 97 6.04 -4.45 2.04
C LEU A 97 7.04 -4.62 0.88
N THR A 98 7.38 -3.54 0.18
CA THR A 98 8.38 -3.60 -0.89
C THR A 98 9.75 -4.00 -0.36
N GLY A 99 10.15 -3.48 0.81
CA GLY A 99 11.37 -3.92 1.49
C GLY A 99 11.36 -5.41 1.83
N CYS A 100 10.23 -5.96 2.31
CA CYS A 100 10.11 -7.40 2.52
C CYS A 100 10.26 -8.17 1.21
N LEU A 101 9.66 -7.71 0.11
CA LEU A 101 9.76 -8.37 -1.19
C LEU A 101 11.17 -8.30 -1.79
N ASP A 102 11.95 -7.27 -1.50
CA ASP A 102 13.34 -7.13 -1.94
C ASP A 102 14.34 -7.90 -1.07
N ASP A 103 14.18 -7.82 0.25
CA ASP A 103 15.19 -8.31 1.20
C ASP A 103 14.94 -9.75 1.64
N LEU A 104 13.71 -10.25 1.53
CA LEU A 104 13.40 -11.60 2.01
C LEU A 104 14.07 -12.64 1.12
N THR A 105 14.99 -13.37 1.75
CA THR A 105 15.56 -14.61 1.22
C THR A 105 15.14 -15.75 2.12
N VAL A 106 14.28 -16.64 1.61
CA VAL A 106 13.74 -17.77 2.37
C VAL A 106 13.86 -19.03 1.54
N ASP A 107 14.38 -20.12 2.10
CA ASP A 107 14.49 -21.43 1.43
C ASP A 107 15.18 -21.36 0.04
N GLY A 108 16.16 -20.47 -0.13
CA GLY A 108 16.85 -20.26 -1.42
C GLY A 108 16.01 -19.54 -2.48
N ILE A 109 14.89 -18.94 -2.08
CA ILE A 109 14.08 -18.02 -2.87
C ILE A 109 14.66 -16.62 -2.72
N ARG A 110 14.85 -15.92 -3.83
CA ARG A 110 15.24 -14.51 -3.85
C ARG A 110 14.08 -13.68 -4.38
N GLY A 111 13.54 -12.81 -3.54
CA GLY A 111 12.57 -11.82 -3.94
C GLY A 111 13.22 -10.62 -4.63
N ARG A 112 12.45 -9.94 -5.48
CA ARG A 112 12.77 -8.61 -6.00
C ARG A 112 11.49 -7.85 -6.28
N HIS A 113 11.31 -6.71 -5.66
CA HIS A 113 10.31 -5.73 -6.05
C HIS A 113 10.68 -5.12 -7.40
N LEU A 114 9.69 -4.96 -8.28
CA LEU A 114 9.90 -4.37 -9.61
C LEU A 114 9.25 -3.00 -9.71
N SER A 115 7.96 -2.91 -9.37
CA SER A 115 7.24 -1.65 -9.41
C SER A 115 5.98 -1.69 -8.55
N THR A 116 5.52 -0.50 -8.17
CA THR A 116 4.26 -0.29 -7.46
C THR A 116 3.49 0.82 -8.16
N VAL A 117 2.23 0.55 -8.48
CA VAL A 117 1.31 1.52 -9.09
C VAL A 117 0.18 1.78 -8.10
N ARG A 118 -0.07 3.05 -7.80
CA ARG A 118 -1.27 3.48 -7.06
C ARG A 118 -2.29 4.01 -8.04
N GLN A 119 -3.49 3.46 -8.00
CA GLN A 119 -4.61 3.95 -8.76
C GLN A 119 -5.69 4.42 -7.78
N THR A 120 -6.01 5.69 -7.83
CA THR A 120 -7.20 6.26 -7.20
C THR A 120 -8.29 6.30 -8.24
N ASP A 121 -9.33 5.45 -8.12
CA ASP A 121 -10.55 5.70 -8.86
C ASP A 121 -11.24 6.90 -8.18
N LEU A 122 -10.86 8.11 -8.61
CA LEU A 122 -11.70 9.27 -8.35
C LEU A 122 -13.01 9.05 -9.09
N PRO A 123 -14.19 9.11 -8.44
CA PRO A 123 -15.43 9.29 -9.17
C PRO A 123 -15.39 10.70 -9.79
N GLY A 124 -14.86 10.82 -11.02
CA GLY A 124 -14.90 12.06 -11.79
C GLY A 124 -13.69 12.45 -12.64
N HIS A 125 -12.59 11.70 -12.68
CA HIS A 125 -11.50 12.00 -13.62
C HIS A 125 -11.38 10.95 -14.73
N VAL A 126 -12.11 11.21 -15.81
CA VAL A 126 -11.75 10.69 -17.14
C VAL A 126 -10.36 11.23 -17.45
N SER A 127 -9.35 10.36 -17.52
CA SER A 127 -8.09 10.72 -18.15
C SER A 127 -8.34 10.88 -19.64
N ASP A 128 -8.44 12.13 -20.11
CA ASP A 128 -8.38 12.44 -21.53
C ASP A 128 -7.03 11.93 -22.09
N PRO A 129 -7.00 11.18 -23.21
CA PRO A 129 -5.75 10.71 -23.81
C PRO A 129 -4.98 11.79 -24.58
N LEU A 130 -5.34 13.08 -24.45
CA LEU A 130 -4.90 14.12 -25.37
C LEU A 130 -4.27 15.34 -24.68
N THR A 131 -3.35 15.16 -23.73
CA THR A 131 -2.33 16.21 -23.47
C THR A 131 -1.10 15.62 -22.79
N GLY A 132 -0.07 15.34 -23.58
CA GLY A 132 1.21 14.82 -23.09
C GLY A 132 2.27 14.90 -24.17
N GLY A 133 2.42 16.09 -24.76
CA GLY A 133 3.47 16.38 -25.72
C GLY A 133 4.85 16.22 -25.05
N GLY A 134 5.55 15.17 -25.42
CA GLY A 134 6.99 15.04 -25.27
C GLY A 134 7.58 14.82 -26.67
N VAL A 135 7.98 15.90 -27.33
CA VAL A 135 8.72 15.85 -28.60
C VAL A 135 10.12 15.29 -28.31
N PRO A 136 10.61 14.25 -29.03
CA PRO A 136 12.00 13.86 -28.96
C PRO A 136 12.86 14.85 -29.76
N SER A 137 13.72 15.59 -29.07
CA SER A 137 14.73 16.46 -29.68
C SER A 137 15.82 15.60 -30.35
N ILE A 138 15.74 15.44 -31.67
CA ILE A 138 16.83 14.90 -32.49
C ILE A 138 17.73 16.09 -32.92
N PRO A 139 19.04 16.07 -32.65
CA PRO A 139 19.94 17.09 -33.20
C PRO A 139 20.19 16.81 -34.69
N VAL A 140 19.74 17.73 -35.56
CA VAL A 140 20.12 17.77 -36.97
C VAL A 140 21.53 18.37 -37.05
N ARG A 141 22.43 17.63 -37.68
CA ARG A 141 23.82 18.02 -37.96
C ARG A 141 23.84 18.59 -39.39
N ASP A 142 24.26 19.85 -39.51
CA ASP A 142 24.41 20.56 -40.78
C ASP A 142 25.40 19.86 -41.71
N GLY A 143 25.02 19.74 -42.99
CA GLY A 143 25.82 19.23 -44.11
C GLY A 143 25.11 19.51 -45.42
#